data_AF-A0A8S4D6E1-F1
#
_entry.id   AF-A0A8S4D6E1-F1
#
_cell.length_a   1.000
_cell.length_b   1.000
_cell.length_c   1.000
_cell.angle_alpha   90.00
_cell.angle_beta   90.00
_cell.angle_gamma   90.00
#
_symmetry.space_group_name_H-M   'P 1'
#
loop_
_entity.id
_entity.type
_entity.pdbx_description
1 polymer ?
#
loop_
_entity_poly.entity_id
_entity_poly.type
_entity_poly.pdbx_seq_one_letter_code
_entity_poly.pdbx_strand_id
1 'polypeptide(L)'
;MKNVFFLVPVSGSSDAEYSVYVGKWTECVPLAEGEHAARTNKRLDVSDSLVHTPRLGVQRRPVQCRRKDGRFVEAMFCGPPLLSVGTSRVCVVREECSLAEWLPWRPRADGALVRTRRVRRLPQGGGKECDIVEEIRLTALESSAHWVAGAWGACRVAVEQVAARTPPDHDDTDDDIYSEDDDEAAEYLDDKAAAAACGGGVQRRDATCVRSDGRALHASQCAHAPMPKLVQPCEVPCPRDCEVGEWSEWGACQPTDGCPLYPVQQLTTTGYSVRRRRVTTAASRGGAPCPPLEEKRSCAAPRCASWRALPWGACVLTQPHTACGPGRRTRELRCVGHDGVSGLLVVGVPAC
;
A
#
# COMPACT_ATOMS: atom_id res chain seq x y z
N MET A 1 40.60 -23.37 40.05
CA MET A 1 40.69 -22.56 41.29
C MET A 1 42.04 -22.82 41.94
N LYS A 2 42.87 -21.77 42.06
CA LYS A 2 44.22 -21.84 42.67
C LYS A 2 44.08 -22.19 44.15
N ASN A 3 44.96 -23.05 44.68
CA ASN A 3 45.08 -23.31 46.11
C ASN A 3 45.50 -22.02 46.79
N VAL A 4 44.59 -21.34 47.50
CA VAL A 4 44.95 -20.22 48.36
C VAL A 4 45.16 -20.78 49.76
N PHE A 5 46.41 -20.88 50.17
CA PHE A 5 46.79 -21.18 51.54
C PHE A 5 46.64 -19.89 52.35
N PHE A 6 45.56 -19.76 53.10
CA PHE A 6 45.51 -18.75 54.17
C PHE A 6 46.14 -19.36 55.41
N LEU A 7 47.44 -19.11 55.59
CA LEU A 7 48.03 -19.17 56.92
C LEU A 7 47.54 -17.91 57.64
N VAL A 8 46.58 -18.05 58.56
CA VAL A 8 46.26 -16.97 59.51
C VAL A 8 47.28 -17.10 60.64
N PRO A 9 48.27 -16.21 60.77
CA PRO A 9 49.18 -16.25 61.90
C PRO A 9 48.41 -15.88 63.16
N VAL A 10 48.40 -16.78 64.14
CA VAL A 10 48.05 -16.40 65.52
C VAL A 10 49.20 -15.52 66.02
N SER A 11 48.86 -14.30 66.40
CA SER A 11 49.81 -13.28 66.83
C SER A 11 50.79 -13.79 67.89
N GLY A 12 52.10 -13.68 67.59
CA GLY A 12 53.14 -13.52 68.61
C GLY A 12 53.96 -14.75 68.99
N SER A 13 54.49 -15.52 68.04
CA SER A 13 55.72 -16.31 68.23
C SER A 13 56.14 -16.90 66.90
N SER A 14 57.42 -16.79 66.53
CA SER A 14 57.99 -17.37 65.30
C SER A 14 58.12 -18.90 65.32
N ASP A 15 57.38 -19.60 66.19
CA ASP A 15 57.27 -21.07 66.16
C ASP A 15 55.90 -21.54 66.71
N ALA A 16 54.82 -21.24 65.99
CA ALA A 16 53.53 -21.85 66.30
C ALA A 16 53.57 -23.35 65.95
N GLU A 17 53.67 -24.21 66.95
CA GLU A 17 53.71 -25.68 66.81
C GLU A 17 52.47 -26.23 66.08
N TYR A 18 51.35 -25.49 66.10
CA TYR A 18 50.06 -25.86 65.54
C TYR A 18 49.54 -24.82 64.55
N SER A 19 48.89 -25.31 63.48
CA SER A 19 48.31 -24.50 62.40
C SER A 19 46.91 -25.00 62.04
N VAL A 20 46.02 -24.10 61.61
CA VAL A 20 44.67 -24.49 61.15
C VAL A 20 44.75 -24.98 59.70
N TYR A 21 44.39 -26.23 59.47
CA TYR A 21 44.23 -26.79 58.13
C TYR A 21 42.80 -26.58 57.65
N VAL A 22 42.67 -25.95 56.48
CA VAL A 22 41.38 -25.72 55.81
C VAL A 22 41.35 -26.53 54.52
N GLY A 23 40.50 -27.55 54.50
CA GLY A 23 40.32 -28.39 53.31
C GLY A 23 39.51 -27.70 52.21
N LYS A 24 39.45 -28.36 51.05
CA LYS A 24 38.61 -27.92 49.92
C LYS A 24 37.13 -28.05 50.28
N TRP A 25 36.32 -27.18 49.71
CA TRP A 25 34.87 -27.33 49.73
C TRP A 25 34.45 -28.60 48.99
N THR A 26 33.50 -29.35 49.55
CA THR A 26 32.83 -30.45 48.86
C THR A 26 32.03 -29.96 47.66
N GLU A 27 31.51 -30.88 46.85
CA GLU A 27 30.50 -30.53 45.86
C GLU A 27 29.25 -29.92 46.52
N CYS A 28 28.52 -29.11 45.75
CA CYS A 28 27.31 -28.46 46.23
C CYS A 28 26.17 -29.48 46.27
N VAL A 29 25.79 -29.93 47.46
CA VAL A 29 24.70 -30.91 47.65
C VAL A 29 23.41 -30.15 47.96
N PRO A 30 22.25 -30.51 47.36
CA PRO A 30 20.98 -29.85 47.64
C PRO A 30 20.62 -29.94 49.14
N LEU A 31 20.03 -28.87 49.69
CA LEU A 31 19.47 -28.94 51.05
C LEU A 31 18.30 -29.94 51.06
N ALA A 32 18.32 -30.88 52.02
CA ALA A 32 17.21 -31.79 52.24
C ALA A 32 15.96 -31.01 52.70
N GLU A 33 14.77 -31.45 52.28
CA GLU A 33 13.51 -30.88 52.75
C GLU A 33 13.41 -31.06 54.28
N GLY A 34 13.69 -30.01 55.05
CA GLY A 34 13.49 -30.01 56.51
C GLY A 34 14.57 -29.30 57.34
N GLU A 35 15.77 -29.07 56.83
CA GLU A 35 16.81 -28.32 57.56
C GLU A 35 16.75 -26.82 57.22
N HIS A 36 15.93 -26.10 57.99
CA HIS A 36 15.80 -24.65 58.10
C HIS A 36 15.54 -23.83 56.80
N ALA A 37 14.29 -23.39 56.70
CA ALA A 37 13.76 -22.26 55.92
C ALA A 37 13.68 -22.43 54.38
N ALA A 38 13.03 -23.49 53.92
CA ALA A 38 12.12 -23.34 52.78
C ALA A 38 10.82 -22.75 53.30
N ARG A 39 10.75 -21.41 53.47
CA ARG A 39 9.45 -20.74 53.60
C ARG A 39 8.76 -20.97 52.26
N THR A 40 7.88 -21.96 52.24
CA THR A 40 7.05 -22.34 51.11
C THR A 40 6.27 -21.12 50.64
N ASN A 41 6.74 -20.46 49.58
CA ASN A 41 5.83 -19.79 48.65
C ASN A 41 5.23 -20.90 47.76
N LYS A 42 4.41 -21.76 48.37
CA LYS A 42 3.45 -22.62 47.67
C LYS A 42 2.31 -21.72 47.19
N ARG A 43 2.61 -20.78 46.31
CA ARG A 43 1.62 -20.04 45.54
C ARG A 43 2.38 -19.31 44.44
N LEU A 44 2.48 -19.99 43.32
CA LEU A 44 2.48 -19.47 41.95
C LEU A 44 2.75 -20.69 41.08
N ASP A 45 1.70 -21.48 40.89
CA ASP A 45 1.59 -22.36 39.75
C ASP A 45 1.45 -21.43 38.53
N VAL A 46 2.59 -21.00 38.00
CA VAL A 46 2.63 -20.23 36.76
C VAL A 46 3.47 -21.02 35.80
N SER A 47 2.77 -21.81 35.00
CA SER A 47 3.29 -22.60 33.88
C SER A 47 3.93 -21.76 32.76
N ASP A 48 4.33 -20.50 33.04
CA ASP A 48 4.92 -19.59 32.05
C ASP A 48 5.78 -18.46 32.65
N SER A 49 6.15 -18.51 33.94
CA SER A 49 7.04 -17.49 34.52
C SER A 49 8.50 -17.88 34.38
N LEU A 50 9.26 -17.09 33.62
CA LEU A 50 10.73 -17.14 33.50
C LEU A 50 11.51 -16.86 34.81
N VAL A 51 10.84 -16.84 35.96
CA VAL A 51 11.48 -16.71 37.28
C VAL A 51 11.95 -18.10 37.71
N HIS A 52 13.08 -18.54 37.17
CA HIS A 52 13.69 -19.79 37.63
C HIS A 52 14.49 -19.52 38.91
N THR A 53 13.92 -19.88 40.07
CA THR A 53 14.61 -19.72 41.35
C THR A 53 15.80 -20.67 41.41
N PRO A 54 17.03 -20.17 41.68
CA PRO A 54 18.22 -21.02 41.72
C PRO A 54 18.09 -22.05 42.85
N ARG A 55 18.41 -23.31 42.56
CA ARG A 55 18.39 -24.36 43.57
C ARG A 55 19.59 -24.21 44.48
N LEU A 56 19.34 -23.92 45.75
CA LEU A 56 20.37 -23.76 46.75
C LEU A 56 20.81 -25.12 47.30
N GLY A 57 22.10 -25.21 47.60
CA GLY A 57 22.74 -26.34 48.25
C GLY A 57 23.69 -25.87 49.35
N VAL A 58 24.32 -26.82 50.03
CA VAL A 58 25.35 -26.57 51.03
C VAL A 58 26.65 -27.24 50.61
N GLN A 59 27.75 -26.49 50.68
CA GLN A 59 29.09 -27.05 50.65
C GLN A 59 29.65 -27.10 52.06
N ARG A 60 30.34 -28.19 52.38
CA ARG A 60 31.05 -28.36 53.66
C ARG A 60 32.54 -28.45 53.37
N ARG A 61 33.38 -28.09 54.33
CA ARG A 61 34.84 -28.30 54.25
C ARG A 61 35.37 -28.78 55.59
N PRO A 62 36.35 -29.70 55.61
CA PRO A 62 36.99 -30.09 56.85
C PRO A 62 37.90 -28.95 57.33
N VAL A 63 37.78 -28.60 58.60
CA VAL A 63 38.68 -27.68 59.29
C VAL A 63 39.27 -28.47 60.47
N GLN A 64 40.58 -28.65 60.49
CA GLN A 64 41.25 -29.50 61.48
C GLN A 64 42.52 -28.81 61.99
N CYS A 65 42.90 -29.06 63.25
CA CYS A 65 44.17 -28.59 63.77
C CYS A 65 45.29 -29.49 63.27
N ARG A 66 46.37 -28.90 62.74
CA ARG A 66 47.51 -29.63 62.18
C ARG A 66 48.81 -29.15 62.80
N ARG A 67 49.55 -30.07 63.40
CA ARG A 67 50.87 -29.82 63.98
C ARG A 67 51.92 -29.63 62.86
N LYS A 68 53.04 -28.99 63.17
CA LYS A 68 54.15 -28.70 62.23
C LYS A 68 54.72 -29.95 61.53
N ASP A 69 54.60 -31.13 62.15
CA ASP A 69 54.97 -32.44 61.59
C ASP A 69 53.93 -33.03 60.61
N GLY A 70 52.83 -32.31 60.37
CA GLY A 70 51.78 -32.67 59.41
C GLY A 70 50.66 -33.54 59.98
N ARG A 71 50.72 -33.95 61.26
CA ARG A 71 49.66 -34.77 61.89
C ARG A 71 48.48 -33.92 62.32
N PHE A 72 47.28 -34.44 62.13
CA PHE A 72 46.05 -33.84 62.64
C PHE A 72 45.91 -34.14 64.13
N VAL A 73 45.62 -33.11 64.92
CA VAL A 73 45.46 -33.17 66.37
C VAL A 73 44.10 -32.60 66.77
N GLU A 74 43.71 -32.81 68.04
CA GLU A 74 42.42 -32.34 68.55
C GLU A 74 42.27 -30.80 68.44
N ALA A 75 41.03 -30.34 68.30
CA ALA A 75 40.72 -28.93 68.06
C ALA A 75 41.23 -27.98 69.16
N MET A 76 41.38 -28.47 70.39
CA MET A 76 41.84 -27.70 71.56
C MET A 76 43.24 -27.08 71.37
N PHE A 77 44.12 -27.72 70.60
CA PHE A 77 45.52 -27.27 70.41
C PHE A 77 45.63 -26.02 69.51
N CYS A 78 44.65 -25.75 68.66
CA CYS A 78 44.62 -24.58 67.79
C CYS A 78 43.77 -23.42 68.35
N GLY A 79 43.06 -23.62 69.47
CA GLY A 79 42.32 -22.58 70.19
C GLY A 79 41.14 -21.93 69.45
N PRO A 80 40.70 -20.72 69.87
CA PRO A 80 39.60 -19.96 69.25
C PRO A 80 39.68 -19.72 67.73
N PRO A 81 40.86 -19.62 67.08
CA PRO A 81 40.99 -19.50 65.63
C PRO A 81 40.29 -20.60 64.81
N LEU A 82 40.04 -21.77 65.38
CA LEU A 82 39.31 -22.85 64.71
C LEU A 82 37.80 -22.54 64.56
N LEU A 83 37.24 -21.76 65.50
CA LEU A 83 35.82 -21.42 65.54
C LEU A 83 35.46 -20.27 64.59
N SER A 84 36.43 -19.44 64.18
CA SER A 84 36.21 -18.35 63.23
C SER A 84 36.18 -18.82 61.76
N VAL A 85 36.63 -20.05 61.49
CA VAL A 85 36.65 -20.63 60.14
C VAL A 85 35.34 -21.37 59.87
N GLY A 86 34.45 -20.76 59.08
CA GLY A 86 33.18 -21.39 58.70
C GLY A 86 33.38 -22.75 58.02
N THR A 87 32.66 -23.77 58.48
CA THR A 87 32.71 -25.16 57.99
C THR A 87 31.67 -25.45 56.92
N SER A 88 30.66 -24.58 56.76
CA SER A 88 29.58 -24.68 55.78
C SER A 88 29.32 -23.35 55.09
N ARG A 89 28.90 -23.40 53.82
CA ARG A 89 28.40 -22.24 53.08
C ARG A 89 27.27 -22.63 52.13
N VAL A 90 26.41 -21.68 51.80
CA VAL A 90 25.38 -21.82 50.77
C VAL A 90 26.02 -21.74 49.38
N CYS A 91 25.55 -22.56 48.46
CA CYS A 91 25.98 -22.62 47.07
C CYS A 91 24.77 -22.80 46.15
N VAL A 92 24.95 -22.56 44.85
CA VAL A 92 23.95 -22.91 43.83
C VAL A 92 24.29 -24.29 43.29
N VAL A 93 23.31 -25.21 43.32
CA VAL A 93 23.47 -26.57 42.81
C VAL A 93 23.73 -26.52 41.31
N ARG A 94 24.68 -27.34 40.85
CA ARG A 94 25.03 -27.42 39.45
C ARG A 94 23.92 -28.13 38.68
N GLU A 95 23.32 -27.44 37.72
CA GLU A 95 22.34 -28.01 36.80
C GLU A 95 22.70 -27.61 35.36
N GLU A 96 22.65 -28.58 34.45
CA GLU A 96 22.91 -28.33 33.04
C GLU A 96 21.65 -27.83 32.32
N CYS A 97 21.83 -27.04 31.27
CA CYS A 97 20.69 -26.66 30.44
C CYS A 97 20.02 -27.90 29.84
N SER A 98 18.68 -27.91 29.85
CA SER A 98 17.89 -28.91 29.13
C SER A 98 16.96 -28.24 28.15
N LEU A 99 16.87 -28.79 26.94
CA LEU A 99 16.05 -28.28 25.85
C LEU A 99 14.86 -29.21 25.61
N ALA A 100 13.76 -28.64 25.12
CA ALA A 100 12.64 -29.44 24.63
C ALA A 100 12.97 -30.10 23.29
N GLU A 101 12.12 -31.04 22.87
CA GLU A 101 12.14 -31.54 21.51
C GLU A 101 11.86 -30.42 20.51
N TRP A 102 12.38 -30.60 19.30
CA TRP A 102 12.17 -29.68 18.21
C TRP A 102 10.70 -29.66 17.79
N LEU A 103 10.15 -28.46 17.61
CA LEU A 103 8.91 -28.32 16.88
C LEU A 103 9.09 -28.74 15.41
N PRO A 104 8.01 -29.15 14.72
CA PRO A 104 8.06 -29.42 13.28
C PRO A 104 8.61 -28.24 12.48
N TRP A 105 9.23 -28.54 11.34
CA TRP A 105 9.69 -27.52 10.40
C TRP A 105 8.52 -26.69 9.89
N ARG A 106 8.67 -25.37 9.87
CA ARG A 106 7.70 -24.42 9.31
C ARG A 106 8.37 -23.55 8.24
N PRO A 107 7.65 -23.17 7.18
CA PRO A 107 8.17 -22.26 6.17
C PRO A 107 8.30 -20.84 6.73
N ARG A 108 9.37 -20.15 6.37
CA ARG A 108 9.63 -18.73 6.65
C ARG A 108 9.29 -17.89 5.40
N ALA A 109 9.05 -16.60 5.58
CA ALA A 109 8.73 -15.68 4.49
C ALA A 109 9.81 -15.62 3.37
N ASP A 110 11.06 -15.88 3.72
CA ASP A 110 12.21 -15.95 2.82
C ASP A 110 12.39 -17.33 2.15
N GLY A 111 11.48 -18.29 2.40
CA GLY A 111 11.53 -19.64 1.85
C GLY A 111 12.33 -20.67 2.62
N ALA A 112 13.12 -20.25 3.59
CA ALA A 112 13.86 -21.17 4.43
C ALA A 112 12.88 -21.96 5.31
N LEU A 113 13.28 -23.17 5.68
CA LEU A 113 12.60 -23.92 6.73
C LEU A 113 13.21 -23.53 8.07
N VAL A 114 12.36 -23.18 9.04
CA VAL A 114 12.79 -22.89 10.41
C VAL A 114 12.14 -23.88 11.37
N ARG A 115 12.89 -24.32 12.37
CA ARG A 115 12.35 -25.04 13.53
C ARG A 115 12.90 -24.42 14.82
N THR A 116 12.09 -24.45 15.88
CA THR A 116 12.46 -23.89 17.18
C THR A 116 12.21 -24.90 18.29
N ARG A 117 12.99 -24.82 19.36
CA ARG A 117 12.78 -25.57 20.60
C ARG A 117 12.93 -24.64 21.79
N ARG A 118 12.14 -24.88 22.84
CA ARG A 118 12.20 -24.07 24.07
C ARG A 118 13.26 -24.59 25.04
N VAL A 119 13.81 -23.70 25.85
CA VAL A 119 14.60 -24.07 27.02
C VAL A 119 13.66 -24.63 28.09
N ARG A 120 13.90 -25.85 28.55
CA ARG A 120 13.17 -26.47 29.66
C ARG A 120 13.79 -26.13 31.01
N ARG A 121 15.11 -25.96 31.06
CA ARG A 121 15.86 -25.62 32.27
C ARG A 121 17.09 -24.80 31.92
N LEU A 122 17.32 -23.72 32.66
CA LEU A 122 18.50 -22.87 32.50
C LEU A 122 19.72 -23.48 33.21
N PRO A 123 20.94 -23.23 32.72
CA PRO A 123 22.16 -23.65 33.41
C PRO A 123 22.30 -22.93 34.75
N GLN A 124 22.61 -23.67 35.81
CA GLN A 124 22.85 -23.13 37.16
C GLN A 124 24.16 -23.64 37.73
N GLY A 125 24.76 -22.87 38.66
CA GLY A 125 25.93 -23.32 39.43
C GLY A 125 27.17 -23.67 38.57
N GLY A 126 27.32 -23.03 37.39
CA GLY A 126 28.37 -23.36 36.43
C GLY A 126 28.06 -24.56 35.52
N GLY A 127 26.78 -24.90 35.36
CA GLY A 127 26.32 -25.87 34.37
C GLY A 127 26.54 -25.42 32.92
N LYS A 128 26.48 -26.38 31.99
CA LYS A 128 26.68 -26.10 30.55
C LYS A 128 25.52 -25.29 29.99
N GLU A 129 25.85 -24.28 29.20
CA GLU A 129 24.89 -23.46 28.48
C GLU A 129 24.08 -24.27 27.46
N CYS A 130 22.92 -23.73 27.08
CA CYS A 130 22.04 -24.37 26.12
C CYS A 130 22.65 -24.37 24.73
N ASP A 131 22.51 -25.49 24.02
CA ASP A 131 22.72 -25.54 22.57
C ASP A 131 21.69 -24.65 21.84
N ILE A 132 21.86 -24.51 20.51
CA ILE A 132 21.00 -23.68 19.65
C ILE A 132 19.50 -23.94 19.87
N VAL A 133 18.72 -22.86 20.01
CA VAL A 133 17.25 -22.91 20.21
C VAL A 133 16.46 -22.72 18.91
N GLU A 134 17.12 -22.24 17.87
CA GLU A 134 16.57 -22.04 16.52
C GLU A 134 17.52 -22.64 15.49
N GLU A 135 16.95 -23.33 14.49
CA GLU A 135 17.69 -23.87 13.36
C GLU A 135 17.01 -23.48 12.05
N ILE A 136 17.81 -23.01 11.09
CA ILE A 136 17.36 -22.54 9.78
C ILE A 136 18.01 -23.41 8.71
N ARG A 137 17.18 -23.99 7.84
CA ARG A 137 17.62 -24.74 6.66
C ARG A 137 17.24 -23.95 5.41
N LEU A 138 18.25 -23.44 4.71
CA LEU A 138 18.05 -22.87 3.38
C LEU A 138 17.60 -23.99 2.45
N THR A 139 16.42 -23.85 1.85
CA THR A 139 16.01 -24.73 0.76
C THR A 139 16.85 -24.38 -0.46
N ALA A 140 17.45 -25.38 -1.12
CA ALA A 140 18.09 -25.16 -2.40
C ALA A 140 17.08 -24.47 -3.33
N LEU A 141 17.46 -23.29 -3.85
CA LEU A 141 16.64 -22.55 -4.80
C LEU A 141 16.47 -23.42 -6.04
N GLU A 142 15.23 -23.62 -6.45
CA GLU A 142 14.96 -24.36 -7.69
C GLU A 142 15.48 -23.53 -8.87
N SER A 143 16.53 -24.01 -9.54
CA SER A 143 17.24 -23.24 -10.59
C SER A 143 16.40 -22.92 -11.82
N SER A 144 15.23 -23.53 -11.96
CA SER A 144 14.28 -23.32 -13.06
C SER A 144 13.09 -22.45 -12.68
N ALA A 145 13.04 -21.95 -11.44
CA ALA A 145 11.96 -21.11 -10.97
C ALA A 145 12.08 -19.69 -11.54
N HIS A 146 10.97 -19.16 -12.05
CA HIS A 146 10.91 -17.81 -12.63
C HIS A 146 9.57 -17.14 -12.31
N TRP A 147 9.56 -15.81 -12.34
CA TRP A 147 8.35 -15.02 -12.13
C TRP A 147 7.48 -14.98 -13.37
N VAL A 148 6.21 -15.34 -13.21
CA VAL A 148 5.17 -15.12 -14.22
C VAL A 148 4.22 -14.05 -13.70
N ALA A 149 4.14 -12.94 -14.43
CA ALA A 149 3.25 -11.83 -14.08
C ALA A 149 1.83 -12.09 -14.58
N GLY A 150 0.84 -11.81 -13.75
CA GLY A 150 -0.57 -11.87 -14.10
C GLY A 150 -1.00 -10.75 -15.06
N ALA A 151 -2.28 -10.76 -15.41
CA ALA A 151 -2.89 -9.68 -16.18
C ALA A 151 -2.97 -8.39 -15.35
N TRP A 152 -2.89 -7.25 -16.02
CA TRP A 152 -3.13 -5.96 -15.36
C TRP A 152 -4.59 -5.85 -14.92
N GLY A 153 -4.80 -5.50 -13.65
CA GLY A 153 -6.12 -5.15 -13.14
C GLY A 153 -6.67 -3.86 -13.75
N ALA A 154 -7.90 -3.50 -13.39
CA ALA A 154 -8.52 -2.27 -13.83
C ALA A 154 -7.71 -1.03 -13.42
N CYS A 155 -7.76 0.03 -14.25
CA CYS A 155 -7.13 1.30 -13.94
C CYS A 155 -7.91 2.00 -12.81
N ARG A 156 -7.29 2.12 -11.63
CA ARG A 156 -7.85 2.92 -10.54
C ARG A 156 -7.32 4.34 -10.62
N VAL A 157 -8.22 5.28 -10.93
CA VAL A 157 -7.92 6.72 -11.01
C VAL A 157 -7.60 7.23 -9.60
N ALA A 158 -6.59 8.08 -9.49
CA ALA A 158 -6.25 8.73 -8.24
C ALA A 158 -7.31 9.79 -7.93
N VAL A 159 -7.98 9.67 -6.78
CA VAL A 159 -8.71 10.80 -6.21
C VAL A 159 -7.65 11.66 -5.56
N GLU A 160 -7.54 12.92 -5.98
CA GLU A 160 -6.71 13.90 -5.31
C GLU A 160 -7.20 13.96 -3.86
N GLN A 161 -6.47 13.29 -2.96
CA GLN A 161 -6.75 13.41 -1.54
C GLN A 161 -6.44 14.86 -1.22
N VAL A 162 -7.48 15.67 -1.05
CA VAL A 162 -7.36 16.94 -0.35
C VAL A 162 -6.70 16.56 0.96
N ALA A 163 -5.40 16.86 1.07
CA ALA A 163 -4.64 16.61 2.26
C ALA A 163 -5.49 17.13 3.41
N ALA A 164 -5.90 16.23 4.31
CA ALA A 164 -6.58 16.61 5.52
C ALA A 164 -5.70 17.71 6.12
N ARG A 165 -6.18 18.95 6.10
CA ARG A 165 -5.53 20.03 6.83
C ARG A 165 -5.55 19.53 8.26
N THR A 166 -4.39 19.11 8.76
CA THR A 166 -4.16 18.99 10.18
C THR A 166 -4.67 20.31 10.77
N PRO A 167 -5.64 20.27 11.70
CA PRO A 167 -6.01 21.48 12.44
C PRO A 167 -4.73 22.08 13.01
N PRO A 168 -4.56 23.41 12.98
CA PRO A 168 -3.41 24.03 13.62
C PRO A 168 -3.39 23.58 15.08
N ASP A 169 -2.22 23.14 15.54
CA ASP A 169 -1.94 22.86 16.94
C ASP A 169 -2.34 24.09 17.77
N HIS A 170 -3.50 24.00 18.43
CA HIS A 170 -3.87 24.92 19.48
C HIS A 170 -3.22 24.36 20.74
N ASP A 171 -1.96 24.74 20.95
CA ASP A 171 -1.43 24.87 22.30
C ASP A 171 -2.41 25.79 23.04
N ASP A 172 -3.08 25.26 24.07
CA ASP A 172 -3.31 25.96 25.32
C ASP A 172 -3.79 24.95 26.38
N THR A 173 -2.96 24.87 27.42
CA THR A 173 -3.09 24.31 28.77
C THR A 173 -4.48 24.18 29.38
N ASP A 174 -4.67 23.00 29.99
CA ASP A 174 -5.29 22.64 31.28
C ASP A 174 -6.70 23.15 31.69
N ASP A 175 -7.43 22.15 32.21
CA ASP A 175 -8.56 22.20 33.16
C ASP A 175 -9.91 22.68 32.65
N ASP A 176 -10.82 21.74 32.35
CA ASP A 176 -11.97 21.51 33.22
C ASP A 176 -12.76 20.23 32.88
N ILE A 177 -13.44 19.78 33.92
CA ILE A 177 -13.91 18.43 34.20
C ILE A 177 -15.43 18.33 33.94
N TYR A 178 -15.84 17.24 33.29
CA TYR A 178 -17.22 16.73 33.10
C TYR A 178 -18.28 17.66 32.46
N SER A 179 -18.51 17.43 31.17
CA SER A 179 -19.85 17.45 30.59
C SER A 179 -20.02 16.20 29.71
N GLU A 180 -20.67 15.19 30.29
CA GLU A 180 -21.32 14.10 29.56
C GLU A 180 -22.50 14.72 28.83
N ASP A 181 -22.40 14.96 27.51
CA ASP A 181 -23.49 15.14 26.54
C ASP A 181 -22.87 15.63 25.21
N ASP A 182 -22.18 14.76 24.46
CA ASP A 182 -21.76 15.05 23.07
C ASP A 182 -21.63 13.74 22.25
N ASP A 183 -22.66 12.88 22.32
CA ASP A 183 -22.77 11.67 21.50
C ASP A 183 -23.61 11.89 20.22
N GLU A 184 -23.50 13.05 19.56
CA GLU A 184 -24.26 13.29 18.32
C GLU A 184 -23.51 14.15 17.28
N ALA A 185 -22.30 13.74 16.88
CA ALA A 185 -21.59 14.36 15.75
C ALA A 185 -20.65 13.44 14.96
N ALA A 186 -20.97 12.15 14.80
CA ALA A 186 -20.11 11.22 14.06
C ALA A 186 -20.77 10.41 12.92
N GLU A 187 -21.98 10.76 12.47
CA GLU A 187 -22.63 10.08 11.34
C GLU A 187 -23.07 11.05 10.23
N TYR A 188 -22.15 11.83 9.66
CA TYR A 188 -22.40 12.56 8.39
C TYR A 188 -21.15 12.74 7.51
N LEU A 189 -20.30 11.72 7.39
CA LEU A 189 -19.26 11.66 6.36
C LEU A 189 -19.33 10.36 5.57
N ASP A 190 -20.53 10.03 5.08
CA ASP A 190 -20.68 9.16 3.91
C ASP A 190 -21.33 9.99 2.79
N ASP A 191 -20.95 9.72 1.55
CA ASP A 191 -21.42 10.38 0.31
C ASP A 191 -20.83 11.75 -0.10
N LYS A 192 -19.49 11.87 -0.23
CA LYS A 192 -18.93 12.58 -1.41
C LYS A 192 -17.44 12.38 -1.70
N ALA A 193 -16.87 11.21 -1.41
CA ALA A 193 -15.76 10.75 -2.23
C ALA A 193 -16.34 10.22 -3.55
N ALA A 194 -16.82 11.10 -4.41
CA ALA A 194 -17.03 10.74 -5.81
C ALA A 194 -15.65 10.34 -6.32
N ALA A 195 -15.37 9.04 -6.32
CA ALA A 195 -14.16 8.49 -6.89
C ALA A 195 -14.03 9.11 -8.27
N ALA A 196 -12.99 9.93 -8.48
CA ALA A 196 -12.73 10.55 -9.77
C ALA A 196 -12.81 9.44 -10.83
N ALA A 197 -13.86 9.45 -11.65
CA ALA A 197 -14.18 8.32 -12.52
C ALA A 197 -13.26 8.24 -13.75
N CYS A 198 -12.43 9.28 -13.93
CA CYS A 198 -11.57 9.46 -15.08
C CYS A 198 -10.35 10.32 -14.72
N GLY A 199 -9.28 10.19 -15.49
CA GLY A 199 -8.00 10.87 -15.29
C GLY A 199 -6.84 9.88 -15.14
N GLY A 200 -5.73 10.37 -14.60
CA GLY A 200 -4.55 9.57 -14.30
C GLY A 200 -4.81 8.58 -13.17
N GLY A 201 -4.35 7.35 -13.35
CA GLY A 201 -4.56 6.26 -12.41
C GLY A 201 -3.40 5.28 -12.34
N VAL A 202 -3.61 4.21 -11.58
CA VAL A 202 -2.64 3.14 -11.37
C VAL A 202 -3.30 1.78 -11.60
N GLN A 203 -2.65 0.94 -12.41
CA GLN A 203 -2.97 -0.48 -12.52
C GLN A 203 -2.03 -1.29 -11.65
N ARG A 204 -2.57 -2.37 -11.06
CA ARG A 204 -1.83 -3.35 -10.28
C ARG A 204 -2.01 -4.73 -10.89
N ARG A 205 -0.97 -5.56 -10.81
CA ARG A 205 -1.03 -6.99 -11.12
C ARG A 205 -0.25 -7.78 -10.08
N ASP A 206 -0.54 -9.05 -9.99
CA ASP A 206 0.21 -10.02 -9.21
C ASP A 206 1.33 -10.67 -10.03
N ALA A 207 2.24 -11.34 -9.33
CA ALA A 207 3.21 -12.23 -9.95
C ALA A 207 3.32 -13.50 -9.11
N THR A 208 3.40 -14.64 -9.80
CA THR A 208 3.53 -15.96 -9.19
C THR A 208 4.88 -16.55 -9.55
N CYS A 209 5.52 -17.16 -8.56
CA CYS A 209 6.74 -17.92 -8.79
C CYS A 209 6.35 -19.28 -9.34
N VAL A 210 6.82 -19.64 -10.53
CA VAL A 210 6.52 -20.92 -11.15
C VAL A 210 7.80 -21.64 -11.55
N ARG A 211 7.75 -22.96 -11.49
CA ARG A 211 8.81 -23.82 -12.01
C ARG A 211 8.61 -24.11 -13.50
N SER A 212 9.63 -24.63 -14.18
CA SER A 212 9.56 -25.01 -15.61
C SER A 212 8.43 -25.98 -15.97
N ASP A 213 7.90 -26.73 -15.02
CA ASP A 213 6.73 -27.61 -15.18
C ASP A 213 5.38 -26.90 -15.00
N GLY A 214 5.38 -25.58 -14.79
CA GLY A 214 4.19 -24.76 -14.60
C GLY A 214 3.59 -24.80 -13.19
N ARG A 215 4.21 -25.51 -12.24
CA ARG A 215 3.72 -25.54 -10.85
C ARG A 215 4.07 -24.26 -10.12
N ALA A 216 3.09 -23.72 -9.39
CA ALA A 216 3.29 -22.60 -8.48
C ALA A 216 4.18 -23.04 -7.31
N LEU A 217 5.23 -22.27 -7.08
CA LEU A 217 6.16 -22.41 -5.96
C LEU A 217 5.99 -21.23 -4.99
N HIS A 218 6.57 -21.36 -3.81
CA HIS A 218 6.66 -20.24 -2.88
C HIS A 218 7.52 -19.12 -3.47
N ALA A 219 7.14 -17.86 -3.24
CA ALA A 219 7.79 -16.65 -3.77
C ALA A 219 9.32 -16.63 -3.61
N SER A 220 9.80 -17.16 -2.48
CA SER A 220 11.21 -17.31 -2.17
C SER A 220 12.02 -18.13 -3.17
N GLN A 221 11.39 -19.09 -3.86
CA GLN A 221 12.08 -19.94 -4.83
C GLN A 221 12.53 -19.14 -6.05
N CYS A 222 11.88 -18.01 -6.33
CA CYS A 222 12.22 -17.07 -7.39
C CYS A 222 13.03 -15.86 -6.86
N ALA A 223 13.59 -15.92 -5.64
CA ALA A 223 14.37 -14.81 -5.08
C ALA A 223 15.61 -14.45 -5.92
N HIS A 224 16.14 -15.41 -6.67
CA HIS A 224 17.26 -15.22 -7.60
C HIS A 224 16.84 -14.59 -8.94
N ALA A 225 15.54 -14.61 -9.27
CA ALA A 225 15.00 -14.10 -10.51
C ALA A 225 14.48 -12.66 -10.34
N PRO A 226 14.62 -11.79 -11.35
CA PRO A 226 14.16 -10.40 -11.26
C PRO A 226 12.64 -10.32 -11.15
N MET A 227 12.15 -9.59 -10.15
CA MET A 227 10.71 -9.35 -9.94
C MET A 227 10.15 -8.46 -11.06
N PRO A 228 9.04 -8.84 -11.73
CA PRO A 228 8.41 -8.00 -12.74
C PRO A 228 7.73 -6.77 -12.10
N LYS A 229 7.52 -5.72 -12.90
CA LYS A 229 6.74 -4.54 -12.46
C LYS A 229 5.31 -4.95 -12.12
N LEU A 230 4.89 -4.68 -10.88
CA LEU A 230 3.54 -4.99 -10.38
C LEU A 230 2.59 -3.79 -10.41
N VAL A 231 3.14 -2.60 -10.69
CA VAL A 231 2.41 -1.33 -10.67
C VAL A 231 2.81 -0.53 -11.91
N GLN A 232 1.83 0.07 -12.59
CA GLN A 232 2.08 0.97 -13.71
C GLN A 232 1.06 2.10 -13.77
N PRO A 233 1.43 3.28 -14.31
CA PRO A 233 0.48 4.35 -14.58
C PRO A 233 -0.48 3.94 -15.70
N CYS A 234 -1.69 4.47 -15.63
CA CYS A 234 -2.74 4.30 -16.64
C CYS A 234 -3.57 5.58 -16.72
N GLU A 235 -4.37 5.72 -17.77
CA GLU A 235 -5.25 6.87 -17.96
C GLU A 235 -6.64 6.40 -18.34
N VAL A 236 -7.65 6.89 -17.61
CA VAL A 236 -9.05 6.70 -17.96
C VAL A 236 -9.55 8.00 -18.60
N PRO A 237 -9.90 8.01 -19.89
CA PRO A 237 -10.34 9.23 -20.57
C PRO A 237 -11.63 9.78 -19.95
N CYS A 238 -11.65 11.09 -19.67
CA CYS A 238 -12.79 11.75 -19.06
C CYS A 238 -13.98 11.96 -20.00
N PRO A 239 -15.22 11.94 -19.46
CA PRO A 239 -16.37 12.47 -20.18
C PRO A 239 -16.06 13.90 -20.62
N ARG A 240 -16.39 14.20 -21.88
CA ARG A 240 -16.31 15.55 -22.42
C ARG A 240 -17.68 15.94 -22.91
N ASP A 241 -18.15 17.08 -22.43
CA ASP A 241 -19.41 17.66 -22.85
C ASP A 241 -19.28 18.23 -24.25
N CYS A 242 -20.41 18.30 -24.96
CA CYS A 242 -20.42 18.96 -26.25
C CYS A 242 -20.28 20.48 -26.10
N GLU A 243 -19.31 21.04 -26.81
CA GLU A 243 -19.12 22.48 -26.92
C GLU A 243 -19.54 22.94 -28.32
N VAL A 244 -20.13 24.13 -28.35
CA VAL A 244 -20.62 24.76 -29.58
C VAL A 244 -19.98 26.13 -29.71
N GLY A 245 -19.70 26.52 -30.95
CA GLY A 245 -19.16 27.84 -31.25
C GLY A 245 -20.21 28.94 -31.16
N GLU A 246 -19.77 30.15 -31.48
CA GLU A 246 -20.62 31.32 -31.59
C GLU A 246 -21.74 31.12 -32.60
N TRP A 247 -22.85 31.82 -32.36
CA TRP A 247 -23.95 31.87 -33.29
C TRP A 247 -23.54 32.58 -34.58
N SER A 248 -24.02 32.08 -35.72
CA SER A 248 -23.99 32.85 -36.96
C SER A 248 -24.82 34.12 -36.80
N GLU A 249 -24.54 35.08 -37.67
CA GLU A 249 -25.49 36.15 -37.96
C GLU A 249 -26.86 35.57 -38.31
N TRP A 250 -27.89 36.35 -38.01
CA TRP A 250 -29.25 35.96 -38.33
C TRP A 250 -29.47 35.98 -39.83
N GLY A 251 -30.00 34.88 -40.36
CA GLY A 251 -30.40 34.78 -41.76
C GLY A 251 -31.52 35.76 -42.11
N ALA A 252 -31.75 35.92 -43.40
CA ALA A 252 -32.84 36.75 -43.92
C ALA A 252 -34.21 36.26 -43.40
N CYS A 253 -35.14 37.20 -43.23
CA CYS A 253 -36.50 36.91 -42.77
C CYS A 253 -37.29 36.13 -43.83
N GLN A 254 -37.66 34.88 -43.51
CA GLN A 254 -38.44 33.99 -44.37
C GLN A 254 -39.92 34.04 -44.00
N PRO A 255 -40.87 34.02 -44.95
CA PRO A 255 -42.29 33.97 -44.63
C PRO A 255 -42.69 32.61 -44.07
N THR A 256 -43.72 32.60 -43.22
CA THR A 256 -44.18 31.40 -42.50
C THR A 256 -44.87 30.39 -43.42
N ASP A 257 -45.57 30.88 -44.44
CA ASP A 257 -46.33 30.07 -45.40
C ASP A 257 -45.47 29.62 -46.61
N GLY A 258 -44.15 29.76 -46.51
CA GLY A 258 -43.20 29.54 -47.60
C GLY A 258 -43.13 30.72 -48.58
N CYS A 259 -42.18 30.67 -49.52
CA CYS A 259 -42.14 31.63 -50.62
C CYS A 259 -43.06 31.12 -51.74
N PRO A 260 -44.23 31.75 -51.97
CA PRO A 260 -45.10 31.34 -53.06
C PRO A 260 -44.43 31.60 -54.41
N LEU A 261 -44.52 30.63 -55.32
CA LEU A 261 -44.16 30.83 -56.72
C LEU A 261 -45.24 31.72 -57.36
N TYR A 262 -44.77 32.73 -58.08
CA TYR A 262 -45.53 33.79 -58.78
C TYR A 262 -46.98 33.47 -59.20
N PRO A 263 -47.91 34.45 -59.20
CA PRO A 263 -47.91 35.73 -58.48
C PRO A 263 -48.77 35.67 -57.22
N VAL A 264 -48.28 36.24 -56.11
CA VAL A 264 -49.06 36.42 -54.89
C VAL A 264 -49.14 37.91 -54.55
N GLN A 265 -50.37 38.41 -54.39
CA GLN A 265 -50.66 39.83 -54.12
C GLN A 265 -50.41 40.23 -52.66
N GLN A 266 -50.23 39.26 -51.75
CA GLN A 266 -50.09 39.53 -50.32
C GLN A 266 -49.15 38.52 -49.65
N LEU A 267 -47.96 38.97 -49.29
CA LEU A 267 -47.01 38.18 -48.49
C LEU A 267 -47.39 38.27 -47.01
N THR A 268 -47.18 37.20 -46.24
CA THR A 268 -47.44 37.23 -44.79
C THR A 268 -46.65 38.34 -44.12
N THR A 269 -47.28 39.10 -43.23
CA THR A 269 -46.61 40.19 -42.49
C THR A 269 -45.60 39.64 -41.47
N THR A 270 -45.78 38.39 -41.05
CA THR A 270 -44.93 37.67 -40.11
C THR A 270 -44.05 36.65 -40.83
N GLY A 271 -42.80 36.56 -40.37
CA GLY A 271 -41.82 35.59 -40.82
C GLY A 271 -40.94 35.10 -39.67
N TYR A 272 -39.96 34.27 -39.99
CA TYR A 272 -38.93 33.85 -39.05
C TYR A 272 -37.53 34.04 -39.65
N SER A 273 -36.58 34.38 -38.79
CA SER A 273 -35.15 34.34 -39.13
C SER A 273 -34.50 33.21 -38.36
N VAL A 274 -33.54 32.55 -39.00
CA VAL A 274 -32.83 31.40 -38.44
C VAL A 274 -31.37 31.77 -38.29
N ARG A 275 -30.79 31.47 -37.14
CA ARG A 275 -29.34 31.45 -36.95
C ARG A 275 -28.88 30.06 -36.57
N ARG A 276 -27.62 29.73 -36.90
CA ARG A 276 -27.04 28.42 -36.66
C ARG A 276 -25.68 28.55 -36.01
N ARG A 277 -25.34 27.62 -35.14
CA ARG A 277 -23.98 27.47 -34.60
C ARG A 277 -23.47 26.07 -34.90
N ARG A 278 -22.15 25.92 -34.91
CA ARG A 278 -21.50 24.63 -35.19
C ARG A 278 -20.98 24.02 -33.89
N VAL A 279 -20.93 22.70 -33.85
CA VAL A 279 -20.24 21.97 -32.79
C VAL A 279 -18.74 22.18 -32.95
N THR A 280 -18.07 22.66 -31.91
CA THR A 280 -16.60 22.78 -31.85
C THR A 280 -15.98 21.53 -31.25
N THR A 281 -16.62 20.97 -30.22
CA THR A 281 -16.19 19.73 -29.55
C THR A 281 -17.39 18.80 -29.42
N ALA A 282 -17.32 17.59 -29.96
CA ALA A 282 -18.42 16.62 -29.83
C ALA A 282 -18.42 15.96 -28.44
N ALA A 283 -19.62 15.66 -27.91
CA ALA A 283 -19.77 14.91 -26.67
C ALA A 283 -19.14 13.52 -26.77
N SER A 284 -18.52 13.04 -25.69
CA SER A 284 -17.94 11.70 -25.63
C SER A 284 -18.09 11.06 -24.25
N ARG A 285 -18.15 9.72 -24.22
CA ARG A 285 -18.11 8.88 -23.00
C ARG A 285 -19.11 9.29 -21.92
N GLY A 286 -20.34 9.62 -22.33
CA GLY A 286 -21.42 10.01 -21.42
C GLY A 286 -21.45 11.49 -21.05
N GLY A 287 -20.61 12.32 -21.66
CA GLY A 287 -20.72 13.78 -21.55
C GLY A 287 -22.04 14.32 -22.11
N ALA A 288 -22.41 15.53 -21.69
CA ALA A 288 -23.69 16.14 -22.01
C ALA A 288 -23.85 16.34 -23.54
N PRO A 289 -25.05 16.07 -24.09
CA PRO A 289 -25.31 16.28 -25.51
C PRO A 289 -25.25 17.77 -25.89
N CYS A 290 -25.06 18.05 -27.17
CA CYS A 290 -24.97 19.42 -27.66
C CYS A 290 -26.25 20.21 -27.36
N PRO A 291 -26.14 21.47 -26.88
CA PRO A 291 -27.28 22.35 -26.82
C PRO A 291 -27.81 22.66 -28.23
N PRO A 292 -28.99 23.30 -28.38
CA PRO A 292 -29.60 23.53 -29.68
C PRO A 292 -28.66 24.23 -30.67
N LEU A 293 -28.56 23.68 -31.88
CA LEU A 293 -27.66 24.20 -32.93
C LEU A 293 -28.34 25.19 -33.88
N GLU A 294 -29.68 25.27 -33.81
CA GLU A 294 -30.50 26.17 -34.59
C GLU A 294 -31.43 26.95 -33.66
N GLU A 295 -31.56 28.24 -33.92
CA GLU A 295 -32.48 29.11 -33.22
C GLU A 295 -33.34 29.88 -34.21
N LYS A 296 -34.63 30.00 -33.90
CA LYS A 296 -35.63 30.69 -34.71
C LYS A 296 -36.20 31.86 -33.91
N ARG A 297 -36.26 33.04 -34.53
CA ARG A 297 -36.99 34.19 -33.98
C ARG A 297 -37.99 34.72 -35.00
N SER A 298 -39.09 35.29 -34.50
CA SER A 298 -40.04 36.03 -35.32
C SER A 298 -39.42 37.30 -35.89
N CYS A 299 -39.79 37.65 -37.12
CA CYS A 299 -39.42 38.90 -37.77
C CYS A 299 -40.61 39.46 -38.55
N ALA A 300 -40.64 40.78 -38.72
CA ALA A 300 -41.65 41.47 -39.51
C ALA A 300 -41.15 41.68 -40.94
N ALA A 301 -42.10 41.71 -41.89
CA ALA A 301 -41.84 41.97 -43.31
C ALA A 301 -40.81 41.00 -43.96
N PRO A 302 -41.14 39.69 -44.05
CA PRO A 302 -40.31 38.74 -44.78
C PRO A 302 -40.13 39.19 -46.24
N ARG A 303 -39.00 38.79 -46.85
CA ARG A 303 -38.74 39.04 -48.27
C ARG A 303 -38.49 37.72 -48.97
N CYS A 304 -39.17 37.52 -50.09
CA CYS A 304 -39.00 36.35 -50.94
C CYS A 304 -38.50 36.73 -52.32
N ALA A 305 -37.61 35.89 -52.82
CA ALA A 305 -37.20 35.87 -54.21
C ALA A 305 -37.10 34.43 -54.71
N SER A 306 -37.42 34.22 -55.98
CA SER A 306 -37.35 32.91 -56.63
C SER A 306 -36.50 32.97 -57.89
N TRP A 307 -35.73 31.91 -58.15
CA TRP A 307 -34.97 31.80 -59.38
C TRP A 307 -35.82 31.18 -60.48
N ARG A 308 -35.97 31.90 -61.60
CA ARG A 308 -36.59 31.41 -62.82
C ARG A 308 -35.52 31.16 -63.87
N ALA A 309 -35.35 29.90 -64.27
CA ALA A 309 -34.51 29.56 -65.41
C ALA A 309 -35.22 29.91 -66.72
N LEU A 310 -34.55 30.66 -67.58
CA LEU A 310 -34.98 30.90 -68.96
C LEU A 310 -34.57 29.72 -69.86
N PRO A 311 -35.12 29.64 -71.08
CA PRO A 311 -34.73 28.63 -72.05
C PRO A 311 -33.22 28.60 -72.31
N TRP A 312 -32.69 27.42 -72.60
CA TRP A 312 -31.29 27.26 -73.00
C TRP A 312 -31.02 27.89 -74.36
N GLY A 313 -29.90 28.61 -74.47
CA GLY A 313 -29.37 29.07 -75.74
C GLY A 313 -28.91 27.91 -76.64
N ALA A 314 -28.44 28.24 -77.85
CA ALA A 314 -27.87 27.28 -78.77
C ALA A 314 -26.63 26.58 -78.17
N CYS A 315 -26.39 25.33 -78.58
CA CYS A 315 -25.16 24.63 -78.22
C CYS A 315 -24.00 25.17 -79.02
N VAL A 316 -22.97 25.66 -78.33
CA VAL A 316 -21.72 26.11 -78.94
C VAL A 316 -20.68 25.02 -78.73
N LEU A 317 -20.27 24.39 -79.82
CA LEU A 317 -19.22 23.36 -79.81
C LEU A 317 -17.87 23.98 -79.44
N THR A 318 -17.02 23.24 -78.74
CA THR A 318 -15.69 23.71 -78.32
C THR A 318 -14.71 23.88 -79.49
N GLN A 319 -14.97 23.22 -80.64
CA GLN A 319 -14.14 23.32 -81.85
C GLN A 319 -14.93 23.98 -82.99
N PRO A 320 -14.45 25.10 -83.56
CA PRO A 320 -15.07 25.71 -84.73
C PRO A 320 -15.05 24.73 -85.92
N HIS A 321 -16.16 24.61 -86.65
CA HIS A 321 -16.32 23.84 -87.92
C HIS A 321 -16.52 22.31 -87.81
N THR A 322 -16.93 21.78 -86.65
CA THR A 322 -17.36 20.38 -86.52
C THR A 322 -18.89 20.27 -86.47
N ALA A 323 -19.47 19.21 -87.04
CA ALA A 323 -20.92 18.98 -87.03
C ALA A 323 -21.44 18.34 -85.72
N CYS A 324 -20.55 17.72 -84.94
CA CYS A 324 -20.84 17.10 -83.64
C CYS A 324 -19.59 17.09 -82.75
N GLY A 325 -19.79 17.19 -81.43
CA GLY A 325 -18.71 17.18 -80.44
C GLY A 325 -19.18 17.75 -79.09
N PRO A 326 -18.30 17.84 -78.09
CA PRO A 326 -18.62 18.46 -76.81
C PRO A 326 -18.84 19.97 -76.96
N GLY A 327 -19.79 20.51 -76.21
CA GLY A 327 -20.23 21.89 -76.29
C GLY A 327 -20.77 22.44 -74.98
N ARG A 328 -20.92 23.76 -74.96
CA ARG A 328 -21.48 24.49 -73.83
C ARG A 328 -22.79 25.14 -74.24
N ARG A 329 -23.79 25.05 -73.38
CA ARG A 329 -25.03 25.83 -73.48
C ARG A 329 -25.07 26.82 -72.33
N THR A 330 -25.51 28.04 -72.63
CA THR A 330 -25.77 29.06 -71.62
C THR A 330 -27.27 29.22 -71.47
N ARG A 331 -27.72 29.50 -70.24
CA ARG A 331 -29.08 29.98 -70.00
C ARG A 331 -29.02 31.13 -69.02
N GLU A 332 -30.00 32.01 -69.14
CA GLU A 332 -30.18 33.08 -68.18
C GLU A 332 -31.02 32.57 -67.00
N LEU A 333 -30.64 32.96 -65.79
CA LEU A 333 -31.44 32.82 -64.60
C LEU A 333 -31.92 34.22 -64.19
N ARG A 334 -33.23 34.38 -64.00
CA ARG A 334 -33.80 35.61 -63.44
C ARG A 334 -34.18 35.36 -61.99
N CYS A 335 -33.58 36.12 -61.07
CA CYS A 335 -34.08 36.20 -59.70
C CYS A 335 -35.26 37.16 -59.72
N VAL A 336 -36.43 36.72 -59.27
CA VAL A 336 -37.63 37.56 -59.23
C VAL A 336 -38.06 37.70 -57.78
N GLY A 337 -37.97 38.94 -57.27
CA GLY A 337 -38.48 39.30 -55.94
C GLY A 337 -40.01 39.45 -55.94
N HIS A 338 -40.61 39.36 -54.75
CA HIS A 338 -42.05 39.61 -54.57
C HIS A 338 -42.47 41.06 -54.90
N ASP A 339 -41.51 41.99 -54.87
CA ASP A 339 -41.65 43.41 -55.20
C ASP A 339 -41.55 43.68 -56.71
N GLY A 340 -41.45 42.62 -57.53
CA GLY A 340 -41.34 42.72 -58.99
C GLY A 340 -39.95 43.14 -59.48
N VAL A 341 -39.01 43.40 -58.56
CA VAL A 341 -37.62 43.72 -58.91
C VAL A 341 -36.91 42.43 -59.31
N SER A 342 -36.40 42.38 -60.54
CA SER A 342 -35.70 41.22 -61.07
C SER A 342 -34.23 41.48 -61.37
N GLY A 343 -33.35 40.60 -60.87
CA GLY A 343 -31.93 40.59 -61.22
C GLY A 343 -31.61 39.50 -62.23
N LEU A 344 -30.69 39.76 -63.16
CA LEU A 344 -30.25 38.81 -64.18
C LEU A 344 -28.90 38.18 -63.80
N LEU A 345 -28.82 36.85 -63.82
CA LEU A 345 -27.57 36.11 -63.70
C LEU A 345 -27.42 35.18 -64.91
N VAL A 346 -26.36 35.35 -65.69
CA VAL A 346 -26.05 34.45 -66.82
C VAL A 346 -25.20 33.30 -66.30
N VAL A 347 -25.72 32.07 -66.39
CA VAL A 347 -25.00 30.87 -65.96
C VAL A 347 -24.73 30.00 -67.19
N GLY A 348 -23.46 29.66 -67.42
CA GLY A 348 -23.09 28.72 -68.46
C GLY A 348 -22.57 27.42 -67.87
N VAL A 349 -23.18 26.31 -68.29
CA VAL A 349 -22.89 24.96 -67.77
C VAL A 349 -22.36 24.11 -68.93
N PRO A 350 -21.31 23.29 -68.74
CA PRO A 350 -20.93 22.28 -69.73
C PRO A 350 -22.09 21.30 -69.87
N ALA A 351 -22.77 21.32 -71.01
CA ALA A 351 -24.05 20.63 -71.17
C ALA A 351 -24.36 20.44 -72.65
N CYS A 352 -23.52 19.67 -73.35
CA CYS A 352 -23.81 18.85 -74.53
C CYS A 352 -22.54 18.12 -74.94
#